data_AF-A0A961JCQ0-F1
#
_entry.id   AF-A0A961JCQ0-F1
#
_cell.length_a   1.000
_cell.length_b   1.000
_cell.length_c   1.000
_cell.angle_alpha   90.00
_cell.angle_beta   90.00
_cell.angle_gamma   90.00
#
_symmetry.space_group_name_H-M   'P 1'
#
loop_
_entity.id
_entity.type
_entity.pdbx_description
1 polymer ?
#
loop_
_entity_poly.entity_id
_entity_poly.type
_entity_poly.pdbx_seq_one_letter_code
_entity_poly.pdbx_strand_id
1 'polypeptide(L)'
;IGRAARNADGKVIMYADRITGSMERALAETDRRRTRQMAYNEEHGITPETVKKNVEDVLAGLYEGDTDMNRVTAKVDKAMVGANLQAHLDALRVDMRKAAENLEFEEAARLRDEIHRLEAVELAVADDPLARQSAVEAASETAVRVKGRSTAGKPGQRVTRGKRGKR
;
A
#
# COMPACT_ATOMS: atom_id res chain seq x y z
N ILE A 1 -8.10 -18.84 6.29
CA ILE A 1 -6.77 -19.49 6.38
C ILE A 1 -6.02 -19.49 5.04
N GLY A 2 -6.60 -20.01 3.95
CA GLY A 2 -5.89 -20.16 2.65
C GLY A 2 -5.33 -18.89 2.00
N ARG A 3 -5.87 -17.69 2.27
CA ARG A 3 -5.29 -16.43 1.78
C ARG A 3 -3.86 -16.19 2.28
N ALA A 4 -3.56 -16.58 3.52
CA ALA A 4 -2.24 -16.41 4.13
C ALA A 4 -1.19 -17.38 3.55
N ALA A 5 -1.61 -18.48 2.92
CA ALA A 5 -0.71 -19.53 2.43
C ALA A 5 0.11 -19.14 1.17
N ARG A 6 -0.07 -17.90 0.66
CA ARG A 6 0.68 -17.37 -0.49
C ARG A 6 2.03 -16.75 -0.10
N ASN A 7 2.31 -16.66 1.20
CA ASN A 7 3.53 -16.08 1.75
C ASN A 7 4.21 -17.12 2.65
N ALA A 8 5.55 -17.20 2.58
CA ALA A 8 6.36 -18.10 3.40
C ALA A 8 6.11 -17.90 4.92
N ASP A 9 5.94 -16.66 5.37
CA ASP A 9 5.68 -16.29 6.76
C ASP A 9 4.18 -16.11 7.07
N GLY A 10 3.31 -16.68 6.23
CA GLY A 10 1.87 -16.57 6.37
C GLY A 10 1.36 -17.03 7.75
N LYS A 11 0.76 -16.10 8.51
CA LYS A 11 0.14 -16.36 9.82
C LYS A 11 -1.33 -15.97 9.82
N VAL A 12 -2.12 -16.70 10.61
CA VAL A 12 -3.53 -16.40 10.86
C VAL A 12 -3.73 -16.33 12.36
N ILE A 13 -4.38 -15.27 12.83
CA ILE A 13 -4.77 -15.10 14.23
C ILE A 13 -6.30 -15.14 14.26
N MET A 14 -6.87 -16.03 15.06
CA MET A 14 -8.31 -16.13 15.26
C MET A 14 -8.62 -15.65 16.67
N TYR A 15 -9.38 -14.56 16.79
CA TYR A 15 -9.86 -14.07 18.08
C TYR A 15 -11.18 -14.75 18.41
N ALA A 16 -11.21 -15.55 19.48
CA ALA A 16 -12.40 -16.23 19.97
C ALA A 16 -12.22 -16.60 21.45
N ASP A 17 -13.30 -16.53 22.22
CA ASP A 17 -13.27 -16.91 23.64
C ASP A 17 -13.21 -18.44 23.84
N ARG A 18 -13.68 -19.21 22.85
CA ARG A 18 -13.66 -20.67 22.86
C ARG A 18 -13.45 -21.24 21.47
N ILE A 19 -12.87 -22.45 21.42
CA ILE A 19 -12.74 -23.20 20.17
C ILE A 19 -14.11 -23.80 19.81
N THR A 20 -14.64 -23.40 18.67
CA THR A 20 -15.87 -24.00 18.12
C THR A 20 -15.52 -25.25 17.31
N GLY A 21 -16.46 -26.18 17.13
CA GLY A 21 -16.21 -27.38 16.31
C GLY A 21 -15.84 -27.08 14.86
N SER A 22 -16.27 -25.94 14.30
CA SER A 22 -15.83 -25.48 12.97
C SER A 22 -14.38 -25.03 12.98
N MET A 23 -13.92 -24.37 14.05
CA MET A 23 -12.52 -24.00 14.21
C MET A 23 -11.65 -25.24 14.37
N GLU A 24 -12.09 -26.21 15.17
CA GLU A 24 -11.38 -27.47 15.37
C GLU A 24 -11.14 -28.21 14.05
N ARG A 25 -12.19 -28.38 13.22
CA ARG A 25 -12.05 -28.99 11.90
C ARG A 25 -11.11 -28.19 10.99
N ALA A 26 -11.18 -26.87 11.01
CA ALA A 26 -10.34 -26.01 10.17
C ALA A 26 -8.87 -26.06 10.59
N LEU A 27 -8.59 -26.06 11.90
CA LEU A 27 -7.24 -26.20 12.46
C LEU A 27 -6.66 -27.58 12.15
N ALA A 28 -7.42 -28.65 12.44
CA ALA A 28 -6.98 -30.03 12.16
C ALA A 28 -6.65 -30.25 10.68
N GLU A 29 -7.48 -29.74 9.75
CA GLU A 29 -7.19 -29.87 8.32
C GLU A 29 -6.00 -29.00 7.88
N THR A 30 -5.79 -27.84 8.51
CA THR A 30 -4.64 -26.98 8.24
C THR A 30 -3.34 -27.65 8.70
N ASP A 31 -3.33 -28.22 9.90
CA ASP A 31 -2.17 -28.91 10.47
C ASP A 31 -1.86 -30.19 9.70
N ARG A 32 -2.88 -30.99 9.34
CA ARG A 32 -2.71 -32.19 8.50
C ARG A 32 -2.03 -31.85 7.17
N ARG A 33 -2.44 -30.76 6.50
CA ARG A 33 -1.82 -30.30 5.24
C ARG A 33 -0.40 -29.80 5.46
N ARG A 34 -0.18 -28.98 6.48
CA ARG A 34 1.13 -28.41 6.79
C ARG A 34 2.17 -29.50 7.07
N THR A 35 1.82 -30.50 7.89
CA THR A 35 2.71 -31.63 8.20
C THR A 35 3.13 -32.39 6.95
N ARG A 36 2.19 -32.70 6.05
CA ARG A 36 2.51 -33.37 4.77
C ARG A 36 3.41 -32.51 3.88
N GLN A 37 3.16 -31.21 3.82
CA GLN A 37 3.97 -30.28 3.03
C GLN A 37 5.39 -30.15 3.60
N MET A 38 5.55 -30.06 4.92
CA MET A 38 6.87 -30.03 5.56
C MET A 38 7.66 -31.31 5.32
N ALA A 39 7.01 -32.47 5.48
CA ALA A 39 7.65 -33.76 5.21
C ALA A 39 8.09 -33.89 3.75
N TYR A 40 7.23 -33.50 2.80
CA TYR A 40 7.58 -33.48 1.39
C TYR A 40 8.75 -32.53 1.10
N ASN A 41 8.72 -31.33 1.68
CA ASN A 41 9.78 -30.35 1.51
C ASN A 41 11.12 -30.85 2.09
N GLU A 42 11.11 -31.51 3.24
CA GLU A 42 12.30 -32.08 3.87
C GLU A 42 12.88 -33.23 3.03
N GLU A 43 12.03 -34.15 2.56
CA GLU A 43 12.43 -35.27 1.69
C GLU A 43 13.05 -34.78 0.37
N HIS A 44 12.57 -33.65 -0.17
CA HIS A 44 13.00 -33.11 -1.46
C HIS A 44 13.97 -31.92 -1.34
N GLY A 45 14.36 -31.50 -0.13
CA GLY A 45 15.24 -30.35 0.09
C GLY A 45 14.66 -29.00 -0.37
N ILE A 46 13.34 -28.83 -0.37
CA ILE A 46 12.66 -27.62 -0.83
C ILE A 46 12.60 -26.59 0.30
N THR A 47 13.16 -25.39 0.07
CA THR A 47 13.00 -24.25 0.98
C THR A 47 11.78 -23.42 0.57
N PRO A 48 10.80 -23.18 1.46
CA PRO A 48 9.63 -22.36 1.12
C PRO A 48 10.03 -20.91 0.77
N GLU A 49 9.61 -20.44 -0.40
CA GLU A 49 9.81 -19.04 -0.83
C GLU A 49 8.50 -18.42 -1.30
N THR A 50 8.34 -17.12 -1.03
CA THR A 50 7.18 -16.35 -1.50
C THR A 50 7.27 -16.08 -3.00
N VAL A 51 6.27 -16.53 -3.75
CA VAL A 51 6.19 -16.30 -5.20
C VAL A 51 6.04 -14.81 -5.51
N LYS A 52 6.92 -14.28 -6.35
CA LYS A 52 6.82 -12.91 -6.90
C LYS A 52 6.04 -12.95 -8.20
N LYS A 53 4.78 -12.53 -8.18
CA LYS A 53 3.98 -12.33 -9.39
C LYS A 53 4.01 -10.85 -9.78
N ASN A 54 4.16 -10.58 -11.08
CA ASN A 54 3.94 -9.23 -11.60
C ASN A 54 2.46 -8.91 -11.44
N VAL A 55 2.15 -7.67 -11.04
CA VAL A 55 0.77 -7.18 -11.01
C VAL A 55 0.34 -7.03 -12.46
N GLU A 56 -0.55 -7.90 -12.92
CA GLU A 56 -1.23 -7.69 -14.21
C GLU A 56 -2.08 -6.44 -14.10
N ASP A 57 -2.07 -5.65 -15.17
CA ASP A 57 -2.71 -4.35 -15.22
C ASP A 57 -4.23 -4.49 -15.08
N VAL A 58 -4.75 -4.06 -13.93
CA VAL A 58 -6.18 -4.10 -13.59
C VAL A 58 -6.99 -3.14 -14.47
N LEU A 59 -6.32 -2.24 -15.20
CA LEU A 59 -6.94 -1.24 -16.08
C LEU A 59 -7.52 -1.82 -17.37
N ALA A 60 -7.15 -3.05 -17.78
CA ALA A 60 -7.63 -3.63 -19.03
C ALA A 60 -9.13 -3.99 -19.04
N GLY A 61 -9.79 -4.05 -17.87
CA GLY A 61 -11.18 -4.52 -17.74
C GLY A 61 -12.25 -3.44 -17.56
N LEU A 62 -11.88 -2.15 -17.52
CA LEU A 62 -12.81 -1.05 -17.18
C LEU A 62 -12.93 -0.01 -18.30
N TYR A 63 -12.82 -0.44 -19.56
CA TYR A 63 -13.10 0.42 -20.73
C TYR A 63 -14.48 0.12 -21.31
N GLU A 64 -15.47 0.81 -20.78
CA GLU A 64 -16.66 1.23 -21.53
C GLU A 64 -17.13 2.57 -20.94
N GLY A 65 -17.08 3.63 -21.75
CA GLY A 65 -17.85 4.84 -21.47
C GLY A 65 -17.06 6.13 -21.26
N ASP A 66 -16.96 6.87 -22.35
CA ASP A 66 -17.09 8.32 -22.47
C ASP A 66 -15.96 9.25 -22.00
N THR A 67 -15.25 9.73 -23.00
CA THR A 67 -14.51 10.98 -22.98
C THR A 67 -15.46 12.14 -22.73
N ASP A 68 -15.24 12.93 -21.69
CA ASP A 68 -15.55 14.35 -21.81
C ASP A 68 -14.53 15.22 -21.06
N MET A 69 -13.82 15.99 -21.87
CA MET A 69 -12.90 17.02 -21.47
C MET A 69 -13.71 18.20 -20.96
N ASN A 70 -13.54 18.59 -19.68
CA ASN A 70 -13.79 19.97 -19.33
C ASN A 70 -12.88 20.48 -18.21
N ARG A 71 -12.12 21.52 -18.57
CA ARG A 71 -11.31 22.39 -17.71
C ARG A 71 -12.11 22.87 -16.51
N VAL A 72 -11.56 22.73 -15.30
CA VAL A 72 -11.96 23.56 -14.18
C VAL A 72 -10.71 24.13 -13.49
N THR A 73 -10.61 25.45 -13.56
CA THR A 73 -9.66 26.30 -12.84
C THR A 73 -9.93 26.21 -11.33
N ALA A 74 -9.00 25.63 -10.56
CA ALA A 74 -9.14 25.58 -9.10
C ALA A 74 -8.53 26.84 -8.46
N LYS A 75 -9.39 27.76 -8.02
CA LYS A 75 -9.09 28.64 -6.89
C LYS A 75 -9.43 27.88 -5.62
N VAL A 76 -8.44 27.66 -4.76
CA VAL A 76 -8.62 26.92 -3.49
C VAL A 76 -9.03 27.92 -2.42
N ASP A 77 -10.28 27.86 -1.98
CA ASP A 77 -10.77 28.58 -0.80
C ASP A 77 -11.08 27.61 0.35
N LYS A 78 -10.43 27.91 1.48
CA LYS A 78 -10.69 27.60 2.90
C LYS A 78 -11.08 26.19 3.37
N ALA A 79 -10.32 25.78 4.40
CA ALA A 79 -10.50 24.60 5.24
C ALA A 79 -11.93 24.45 5.79
N MET A 80 -12.53 23.27 5.58
CA MET A 80 -13.75 22.80 6.23
C MET A 80 -13.54 21.39 6.78
N VAL A 81 -13.81 21.27 8.07
CA VAL A 81 -13.43 20.19 8.99
C VAL A 81 -14.15 18.87 8.67
N GLY A 82 -13.38 17.77 8.64
CA GLY A 82 -13.84 16.40 8.89
C GLY A 82 -14.42 15.64 7.69
N ALA A 83 -15.58 16.03 7.17
CA ALA A 83 -16.30 15.21 6.16
C ALA A 83 -15.83 15.44 4.72
N ASN A 84 -15.24 16.59 4.43
CA ASN A 84 -14.80 16.97 3.09
C ASN A 84 -13.36 16.50 2.78
N LEU A 85 -12.57 16.18 3.81
CA LEU A 85 -11.17 15.80 3.60
C LEU A 85 -11.06 14.45 2.89
N GLN A 86 -11.82 13.44 3.30
CA GLN A 86 -11.82 12.13 2.64
C GLN A 86 -12.27 12.25 1.17
N ALA A 87 -13.33 13.00 0.90
CA ALA A 87 -13.79 13.25 -0.48
C ALA A 87 -12.73 13.99 -1.31
N HIS A 88 -12.03 14.94 -0.71
CA HIS A 88 -10.93 15.66 -1.34
C HIS A 88 -9.72 14.74 -1.60
N LEU A 89 -9.34 13.89 -0.65
CA LEU A 89 -8.29 12.88 -0.84
C LEU A 89 -8.65 11.91 -1.96
N ASP A 90 -9.91 11.48 -2.04
CA ASP A 90 -10.37 10.59 -3.11
C ASP A 90 -10.34 11.27 -4.48
N ALA A 91 -10.71 12.55 -4.57
CA ALA A 91 -10.54 13.35 -5.78
C ALA A 91 -9.07 13.46 -6.20
N LEU A 92 -8.17 13.81 -5.26
CA LEU A 92 -6.73 13.88 -5.51
C LEU A 92 -6.15 12.53 -5.96
N ARG A 93 -6.63 11.41 -5.39
CA ARG A 93 -6.22 10.06 -5.81
C ARG A 93 -6.69 9.71 -7.23
N VAL A 94 -7.83 10.24 -7.66
CA VAL A 94 -8.31 10.11 -9.04
C VAL A 94 -7.43 10.95 -9.96
N ASP A 95 -7.16 12.20 -9.62
CA ASP A 95 -6.33 13.08 -10.44
C ASP A 95 -4.89 12.59 -10.55
N MET A 96 -4.33 12.05 -9.46
CA MET A 96 -3.00 11.42 -9.46
C MET A 96 -2.95 10.23 -10.42
N ARG A 97 -4.01 9.40 -10.46
CA ARG A 97 -4.10 8.26 -11.38
C ARG A 97 -4.22 8.73 -12.83
N LYS A 98 -5.06 9.72 -13.11
CA LYS A 98 -5.17 10.34 -14.45
C LYS A 98 -3.84 10.93 -14.93
N ALA A 99 -3.12 11.65 -14.07
CA ALA A 99 -1.79 12.17 -14.40
C ALA A 99 -0.78 11.04 -14.67
N ALA A 100 -0.84 9.94 -13.91
CA ALA A 100 0.02 8.79 -14.15
C ALA A 100 -0.32 8.07 -15.48
N GLU A 101 -1.61 7.99 -15.84
CA GLU A 101 -2.09 7.45 -17.12
C GLU A 101 -1.62 8.31 -18.30
N ASN A 102 -1.66 9.64 -18.15
CA ASN A 102 -1.18 10.61 -19.14
C ASN A 102 0.36 10.71 -19.20
N LEU A 103 1.10 9.88 -18.45
CA LEU A 103 2.56 9.90 -18.33
C LEU A 103 3.13 11.20 -17.73
N GLU A 104 2.30 11.97 -17.02
CA GLU A 104 2.66 13.21 -16.33
C GLU A 104 3.18 12.91 -14.93
N PHE A 105 4.33 12.22 -14.86
CA PHE A 105 4.88 11.71 -13.60
C PHE A 105 5.25 12.80 -12.58
N GLU A 106 5.59 14.01 -13.03
CA GLU A 106 5.88 15.13 -12.14
C GLU A 106 4.64 15.61 -11.40
N GLU A 107 3.50 15.67 -12.10
CA GLU A 107 2.23 16.05 -11.51
C GLU A 107 1.66 14.95 -10.63
N ALA A 108 1.73 13.69 -11.07
CA ALA A 108 1.37 12.55 -10.24
C ALA A 108 2.21 12.48 -8.95
N ALA A 109 3.51 12.79 -9.03
CA ALA A 109 4.37 12.85 -7.85
C ALA A 109 3.97 13.98 -6.89
N ARG A 110 3.64 15.17 -7.41
CA ARG A 110 3.15 16.30 -6.61
C ARG A 110 1.85 15.96 -5.89
N LEU A 111 0.88 15.38 -6.61
CA LEU A 111 -0.41 14.98 -6.05
C LEU A 111 -0.26 13.90 -4.98
N ARG A 112 0.61 12.91 -5.20
CA ARG A 112 0.95 11.89 -4.20
C ARG A 112 1.51 12.51 -2.91
N ASP A 113 2.43 13.47 -3.05
CA ASP A 113 3.07 14.08 -1.90
C ASP A 113 2.07 14.95 -1.11
N GLU A 114 1.13 15.61 -1.78
CA GLU A 114 0.05 16.35 -1.12
C GLU A 114 -0.96 15.43 -0.41
N ILE A 115 -1.36 14.31 -1.04
CA ILE A 115 -2.22 13.29 -0.40
C ILE A 115 -1.59 12.81 0.92
N HIS A 116 -0.30 12.45 0.88
CA HIS A 116 0.41 11.99 2.07
C HIS A 116 0.54 13.07 3.14
N ARG A 117 0.74 14.33 2.74
CA ARG A 117 0.80 15.46 3.68
C ARG A 117 -0.54 15.61 4.41
N LEU A 118 -1.65 15.56 3.67
CA LEU A 118 -2.99 15.69 4.22
C LEU A 118 -3.36 14.51 5.14
N GLU A 119 -3.03 13.27 4.75
CA GLU A 119 -3.20 12.08 5.60
C GLU A 119 -2.39 12.18 6.90
N ALA A 120 -1.15 12.66 6.84
CA ALA A 120 -0.31 12.84 8.02
C ALA A 120 -0.85 13.92 8.97
N VAL A 121 -1.39 15.01 8.43
CA VAL A 121 -2.04 16.07 9.21
C VAL A 121 -3.32 15.55 9.85
N GLU A 122 -4.14 14.79 9.13
CA GLU A 122 -5.35 14.17 9.68
C GLU A 122 -5.03 13.24 10.86
N LEU A 123 -4.03 12.38 10.70
CA LEU A 123 -3.59 11.47 11.75
C LEU A 123 -3.08 12.23 12.98
N ALA A 124 -2.27 13.27 12.78
CA ALA A 124 -1.76 14.10 13.88
C ALA A 124 -2.87 14.84 14.64
N VAL A 125 -3.89 15.33 13.93
CA VAL A 125 -5.05 16.00 14.53
C VAL A 125 -5.99 15.01 15.23
N ALA A 126 -6.09 13.78 14.72
CA ALA A 126 -6.88 12.72 15.35
C ALA A 126 -6.24 12.22 16.66
N ASP A 127 -4.91 12.11 16.70
CA ASP A 127 -4.16 11.66 17.88
C ASP A 127 -4.12 12.73 18.99
N ASP A 128 -3.99 14.02 18.63
CA ASP A 128 -4.04 15.13 19.58
C ASP A 128 -4.77 16.35 18.97
N PRO A 129 -6.06 16.55 19.27
CA PRO A 129 -6.86 17.65 18.72
C PRO A 129 -6.44 19.04 19.24
N LEU A 130 -5.56 19.11 20.26
CA LEU A 130 -4.99 20.34 20.80
C LEU A 130 -3.50 20.51 20.46
N ALA A 131 -2.97 19.67 19.58
CA ALA A 131 -1.59 19.75 19.13
C ALA A 131 -1.26 21.16 18.62
N ARG A 132 -0.15 21.72 19.07
CA ARG A 132 0.34 23.01 18.57
C ARG A 132 0.61 22.88 17.07
N GLN A 133 0.28 23.91 16.30
CA GLN A 133 0.44 23.95 14.84
C GLN A 133 1.86 23.59 14.39
N SER A 134 2.88 23.95 15.18
CA SER A 134 4.28 23.57 14.96
C SER A 134 4.55 22.06 15.05
N ALA A 135 3.81 21.33 15.89
CA ALA A 135 3.95 19.87 16.02
C ALA A 135 3.29 19.14 14.83
N VAL A 136 2.16 19.66 14.36
CA VAL A 136 1.46 19.15 13.16
C VAL A 136 2.31 19.38 11.90
N GLU A 137 2.91 20.56 11.77
CA GLU A 137 3.83 20.88 10.67
C GLU A 137 5.06 19.97 10.70
N ALA A 138 5.69 19.80 11.86
CA ALA A 138 6.85 18.90 12.01
C ALA A 138 6.52 17.44 11.64
N ALA A 139 5.35 16.93 12.06
CA ALA A 139 4.89 15.59 11.71
C ALA A 139 4.69 15.43 10.18
N SER A 140 4.08 16.43 9.54
CA SER A 140 3.89 16.44 8.09
C SER A 140 5.23 16.48 7.32
N GLU A 141 6.19 17.29 7.77
CA GLU A 141 7.52 17.38 7.17
C GLU A 141 8.33 16.08 7.34
N THR A 142 8.20 15.43 8.50
CA THR A 142 8.82 14.11 8.72
C THR A 142 8.22 13.04 7.81
N ALA A 143 6.90 13.03 7.63
CA ALA A 143 6.24 12.08 6.72
C ALA A 143 6.73 12.25 5.28
N VAL A 144 6.93 13.50 4.83
CA VAL A 144 7.50 13.81 3.50
C VAL A 144 8.98 13.43 3.40
N ARG A 145 9.79 13.63 4.46
CA ARG A 145 11.23 13.32 4.47
C ARG A 145 11.58 11.82 4.61
N VAL A 146 10.75 11.04 5.30
CA VAL A 146 11.02 9.60 5.57
C VAL A 146 11.02 8.76 4.28
N LYS A 147 10.45 9.25 3.18
CA LYS A 147 10.53 8.57 1.89
C LYS A 147 11.87 8.84 1.23
N GLY A 148 12.79 7.90 1.44
CA GLY A 148 14.05 7.81 0.70
C GLY A 148 13.79 8.03 -0.80
N ARG A 149 14.44 9.05 -1.36
CA ARG A 149 14.42 9.40 -2.77
C ARG A 149 14.93 8.18 -3.55
N SER A 150 14.03 7.31 -4.02
CA SER A 150 14.44 6.21 -4.89
C SER A 150 15.07 6.83 -6.12
N THR A 151 16.40 6.72 -6.25
CA THR A 151 17.11 7.22 -7.44
C THR A 151 16.88 6.32 -8.65
N ALA A 152 16.29 5.14 -8.43
CA ALA A 152 15.85 4.22 -9.48
C ALA A 152 14.81 4.91 -10.38
N GLY A 153 15.24 5.30 -11.58
CA GLY A 153 14.38 5.93 -12.59
C GLY A 153 14.91 7.23 -13.20
N LYS A 154 16.02 7.81 -12.70
CA LYS A 154 16.66 8.92 -13.42
C LYS A 154 17.29 8.44 -14.73
N PRO A 155 17.11 9.14 -15.86
CA PRO A 155 17.79 8.80 -17.11
C PRO A 155 19.31 8.79 -16.87
N GLY A 156 19.95 7.67 -17.17
CA GLY A 156 21.40 7.47 -16.98
C GLY A 156 21.83 6.67 -15.74
N GLN A 157 20.94 6.26 -14.82
CA GLN A 157 21.32 5.38 -13.70
C GLN A 157 21.13 3.90 -14.02
N ARG A 158 22.24 3.14 -13.99
CA ARG A 158 22.25 1.67 -14.09
C ARG A 158 22.22 1.06 -12.68
N VAL A 159 21.23 0.24 -12.38
CA VAL A 159 21.14 -0.48 -11.09
C VAL A 159 22.18 -1.59 -11.07
N THR A 160 23.34 -1.36 -10.44
CA THR A 160 24.29 -2.43 -10.15
C THR A 160 23.83 -3.20 -8.92
N ARG A 161 23.23 -4.37 -9.12
CA ARG A 161 22.84 -5.28 -8.05
C ARG A 161 24.12 -5.84 -7.40
N GLY A 162 24.50 -5.27 -6.25
CA GLY A 162 25.70 -5.68 -5.52
C GLY A 162 25.69 -7.17 -5.20
N LYS A 163 26.78 -7.87 -5.55
CA LYS A 163 27.08 -9.24 -5.14
C LYS A 163 27.06 -9.29 -3.60
N ARG A 164 26.04 -9.92 -3.02
CA ARG A 164 25.97 -10.13 -1.57
C ARG A 164 26.97 -11.24 -1.24
N GLY A 165 28.04 -10.88 -0.53
CA GLY A 165 29.14 -11.76 -0.18
C GLY A 165 28.66 -12.96 0.66
N LYS A 166 29.18 -14.14 0.32
CA LYS A 166 29.20 -15.31 1.21
C LYS A 166 30.02 -14.94 2.45
N ARG A 167 29.41 -15.00 3.63
CA ARG A 167 30.03 -15.46 4.88
C ARG A 167 29.01 -16.34 5.57
#